data_AF-A0A3D4UIH3-F1
#
_entry.id   AF-A0A3D4UIH3-F1
#
_cell.length_a   1.000
_cell.length_b   1.000
_cell.length_c   1.000
_cell.angle_alpha   90.00
_cell.angle_beta   90.00
_cell.angle_gamma   90.00
#
_symmetry.space_group_name_H-M   'P 1'
#
loop_
_entity.id
_entity.type
_entity.pdbx_description
1 polymer ?
#
loop_
_entity_poly.entity_id
_entity_poly.type
_entity_poly.pdbx_seq_one_letter_code
_entity_poly.pdbx_strand_id
1 'polypeptide(L)' 'KLDEAVTTGPIAGLCDRIGLPLSFVTVGQEVPDDIEPARADRLARCVLDGPDALLRREDEENG' A
#
# COMPACT_ATOMS: atom_id res chain seq x y z
N LYS A 1 0.46 6.82 6.36
CA LYS A 1 1.75 6.25 5.98
C LYS A 1 1.66 4.76 6.18
N LEU A 2 1.60 4.00 5.08
CA LEU A 2 1.39 2.55 5.16
C LEU A 2 2.64 1.85 5.68
N ASP A 3 3.81 2.41 5.42
CA ASP A 3 5.12 2.01 5.94
C ASP A 3 5.23 2.07 7.49
N GLU A 4 4.41 2.89 8.15
CA GLU A 4 4.37 3.01 9.61
C GLU A 4 3.29 2.13 10.27
N ALA A 5 2.47 1.42 9.47
CA ALA A 5 1.34 0.66 9.97
C ALA A 5 1.76 -0.69 10.54
N VAL A 6 1.46 -0.95 11.82
CA VAL A 6 1.72 -2.27 12.45
C VAL A 6 0.87 -3.39 11.82
N THR A 7 -0.32 -3.05 11.31
CA THR A 7 -1.18 -3.98 10.56
C THR A 7 -1.88 -3.25 9.42
N THR A 8 -2.09 -3.95 8.31
CA THR A 8 -2.64 -3.42 7.05
C THR A 8 -3.98 -4.06 6.68
N GLY A 9 -4.39 -5.12 7.40
CA GLY A 9 -5.69 -5.78 7.24
C GLY A 9 -6.92 -4.85 7.29
N PRO A 10 -6.96 -3.79 8.13
CA PRO A 10 -8.10 -2.85 8.16
C PRO A 10 -8.34 -2.09 6.84
N ILE A 11 -7.35 -1.99 5.94
CA ILE A 11 -7.48 -1.28 4.65
C ILE A 11 -8.56 -1.93 3.78
N ALA A 12 -8.59 -3.27 3.72
CA ALA A 12 -9.58 -4.00 2.93
C ALA A 12 -11.01 -3.72 3.43
N GLY A 13 -11.23 -3.79 4.75
CA GLY A 13 -12.54 -3.48 5.36
C GLY A 13 -12.90 -1.99 5.32
N LEU A 14 -11.92 -1.11 5.13
CA LEU A 14 -12.16 0.32 4.91
C LEU A 14 -12.64 0.57 3.47
N CYS A 15 -11.96 0.01 2.47
CA CYS A 15 -12.38 0.09 1.07
C CYS A 15 -13.80 -0.45 0.86
N ASP A 16 -14.12 -1.60 1.48
CA ASP A 16 -15.47 -2.19 1.45
C ASP A 16 -16.53 -1.26 2.05
N ARG A 17 -16.28 -0.71 3.25
CA ARG A 17 -17.23 0.19 3.93
C ARG A 17 -17.43 1.54 3.23
N ILE A 18 -16.38 2.09 2.64
CA ILE A 18 -16.44 3.41 1.98
C ILE A 18 -17.03 3.28 0.57
N GLY A 19 -16.85 2.13 -0.09
CA GLY A 19 -17.33 1.89 -1.45
C GLY A 19 -16.64 2.74 -2.51
N LEU A 20 -15.47 3.32 -2.18
CA LEU A 20 -14.66 4.12 -3.10
C LEU A 20 -13.34 3.42 -3.41
N PRO A 21 -12.85 3.51 -4.65
CA PRO A 21 -11.53 3.04 -4.99
C PRO A 21 -10.47 3.85 -4.26
N LEU A 22 -9.44 3.17 -3.76
CA LEU A 22 -8.23 3.83 -3.27
C LEU A 22 -7.40 4.26 -4.49
N SER A 23 -7.11 5.56 -4.63
CA SER A 23 -6.39 6.11 -5.79
C SER A 23 -4.89 6.29 -5.54
N PHE A 24 -4.51 6.62 -4.31
CA PHE A 24 -3.13 6.93 -3.94
C PHE A 24 -2.80 6.42 -2.55
N VAL A 25 -1.53 6.11 -2.34
CA VAL A 25 -0.95 5.75 -1.05
C VAL A 25 0.32 6.53 -0.79
N THR A 26 0.66 6.71 0.48
CA THR A 26 1.98 7.23 0.87
C THR A 26 2.83 6.09 1.40
N VAL A 27 4.03 5.96 0.83
CA VAL A 27 4.98 4.90 1.11
C VAL A 27 6.36 5.50 1.38
N GLY A 28 6.57 5.98 2.61
CA GLY A 28 7.81 6.64 2.98
C GLY A 28 7.62 7.88 3.84
N GLN A 29 8.69 8.67 3.92
CA GLN A 29 8.83 9.71 4.92
C GLN A 29 8.56 11.12 4.40
N GLU A 30 8.71 11.37 3.11
CA GLU A 30 8.58 12.69 2.48
C GLU A 30 7.30 12.80 1.66
N VAL A 31 6.41 13.72 2.05
CA VAL A 31 5.21 14.09 1.28
C VAL A 31 5.47 15.46 0.67
N PRO A 32 5.25 15.68 -0.64
CA PRO A 32 4.48 14.85 -1.58
C PRO A 32 5.29 13.78 -2.35
N ASP A 33 6.60 13.71 -2.15
CA ASP A 33 7.50 12.93 -3.03
C ASP A 33 7.25 11.41 -2.97
N ASP A 34 6.79 10.89 -1.83
CA ASP A 34 6.49 9.48 -1.59
C ASP A 34 4.98 9.13 -1.79
N ILE A 35 4.26 9.89 -2.61
CA ILE A 35 2.89 9.55 -3.04
C ILE A 35 2.95 8.66 -4.28
N GLU A 36 2.34 7.48 -4.21
CA GLU A 36 2.27 6.52 -5.30
C GLU A 36 0.82 6.18 -5.67
N PRO A 37 0.53 5.87 -6.96
CA PRO A 37 -0.75 5.29 -7.35
C PRO A 37 -1.03 3.98 -6.60
N ALA A 38 -2.25 3.83 -6.12
CA ALA A 38 -2.72 2.63 -5.45
C ALA A 38 -2.87 1.48 -6.46
N ARG A 39 -1.93 0.52 -6.43
CA ARG A 39 -1.95 -0.69 -7.27
C ARG A 39 -2.61 -1.84 -6.52
N ALA A 40 -3.66 -2.42 -7.10
CA ALA A 40 -4.49 -3.43 -6.43
C ALA A 40 -3.72 -4.69 -6.02
N ASP A 41 -2.78 -5.13 -6.85
CA ASP A 41 -1.88 -6.26 -6.61
C ASP A 41 -0.95 -6.02 -5.41
N ARG A 42 -0.31 -4.84 -5.34
CA ARG A 42 0.56 -4.47 -4.22
C ARG A 42 -0.22 -4.28 -2.93
N LEU A 43 -1.44 -3.73 -3.01
CA LEU A 43 -2.33 -3.60 -1.85
C LEU A 43 -2.83 -4.96 -1.34
N ALA A 44 -3.12 -5.90 -2.23
CA ALA A 44 -3.48 -7.26 -1.84
C ALA A 44 -2.31 -7.94 -1.12
N ARG A 45 -1.09 -7.84 -1.65
CA ARG A 45 0.12 -8.34 -0.95
C ARG A 45 0.35 -7.61 0.36
N CYS A 46 0.11 -6.30 0.43
CA CYS A 46 0.21 -5.52 1.66
C CYS A 46 -0.74 -6.06 2.74
N VAL A 47 -1.97 -6.45 2.37
CA VAL A 47 -2.94 -7.05 3.30
C VAL A 47 -2.51 -8.44 3.76
N LEU A 48 -1.89 -9.24 2.88
CA LEU A 48 -1.50 -10.63 3.16
C LEU A 48 -0.17 -10.76 3.89
N ASP A 49 0.83 -9.99 3.46
CA ASP A 49 2.24 -10.11 3.87
C ASP A 49 2.69 -8.95 4.77
N GLY A 50 1.86 -7.90 4.92
CA GLY A 50 2.19 -6.70 5.70
C GLY A 50 2.72 -5.52 4.86
N PRO A 51 2.97 -4.37 5.49
CA PRO A 51 3.29 -3.11 4.82
C PRO A 51 4.58 -3.14 3.98
N ASP A 52 5.53 -4.02 4.31
CA ASP A 52 6.79 -4.19 3.58
C ASP A 52 6.59 -4.55 2.10
N ALA A 53 5.45 -5.17 1.75
CA ALA A 53 5.09 -5.44 0.36
C ALA A 53 4.92 -4.15 -0.49
N LEU A 54 4.71 -2.99 0.15
CA LEU A 54 4.67 -1.68 -0.51
C LEU A 54 6.04 -1.01 -0.59
N LEU A 55 7.05 -1.52 0.11
CA LEU A 55 8.42 -1.00 0.04
C LEU A 55 9.26 -1.69 -1.03
N ARG A 56 8.89 -2.93 -1.41
CA ARG A 56 9.53 -3.65 -2.52
C ARG A 56 9.26 -2.93 -3.85
N ARG A 57 10.33 -2.54 -4.53
CA ARG A 57 10.26 -1.90 -5.86
C ARG A 57 10.24 -2.97 -6.95
N GLU A 58 9.46 -2.74 -8.00
CA GLU A 58 9.26 -3.68 -9.13
C GLU A 58 10.58 -4.12 -9.81
N ASP A 59 11.66 -3.36 -9.64
CA ASP A 59 13.00 -3.67 -10.14
C ASP A 59 13.62 -4.93 -9.49
N GLU A 60 13.17 -5.32 -8.28
CA GLU A 60 13.67 -6.50 -7.57
C GLU A 60 12.92 -7.80 -7.95
N GLU A 61 11.72 -7.71 -8.53
CA GLU A 61 10.89 -8.89 -8.85
C GLU A 61 11.15 -9.46 -10.26
N ASN A 62 11.96 -8.79 -11.08
CA ASN A 62 12.34 -9.24 -12.44
C ASN A 62 13.82 -9.66 -12.57
N GLY A 63 14.50 -9.92 -11.45
CA GLY A 63 15.90 -10.39 -11.38
C GLY A 63 16.04 -11.90 -11.30
#